data_AF-A0AAN0NHA4-F1
#
_entry.id   AF-A0AAN0NHA4-F1
#
_cell.length_a   1.000
_cell.length_b   1.000
_cell.length_c   1.000
_cell.angle_alpha   90.00
_cell.angle_beta   90.00
_cell.angle_gamma   90.00
#
_symmetry.space_group_name_H-M   'P 1'
#
loop_
_entity.id
_entity.type
_entity.pdbx_description
1 polymer ?
#
loop_
_entity_poly.entity_id
_entity_poly.type
_entity_poly.pdbx_seq_one_letter_code
_entity_poly.pdbx_strand_id
1 'polypeptide(L)'
;MRLLMALGAFAFLAGCMQDLGPAGDMLARDAAKGVVNNAVQARFPGVDARPLTDCVIDNASSGEIVQIAEAALMGPNQATTNLIVSIAERPETVRCTVNNSLGLNL
;
A
#
# COMPACT_ATOMS: atom_id res chain seq x y z
N MET A 1 32.64 28.78 13.16
CA MET A 1 31.76 29.17 12.03
C MET A 1 31.62 28.13 10.92
N ARG A 2 32.65 27.32 10.59
CA ARG A 2 32.54 26.23 9.58
C ARG A 2 31.70 25.02 10.03
N LEU A 3 31.71 24.69 11.33
CA LEU A 3 30.92 23.59 11.91
C LEU A 3 29.41 23.88 11.98
N LEU A 4 29.01 25.16 12.07
CA LEU A 4 27.60 25.56 12.11
C LEU A 4 26.92 25.43 10.73
N MET A 5 27.69 25.56 9.63
CA MET A 5 27.17 25.32 8.27
C MET A 5 26.99 23.82 7.94
N ALA A 6 27.81 22.94 8.53
CA ALA A 6 27.69 21.49 8.32
C ALA A 6 26.44 20.89 9.00
N LEU A 7 26.05 21.43 10.16
CA LEU A 7 24.84 20.98 10.87
C LEU A 7 23.54 21.43 10.17
N GLY A 8 23.56 22.60 9.52
CA GLY A 8 22.41 23.09 8.75
C GLY A 8 22.14 22.25 7.49
N ALA A 9 23.19 21.80 6.80
CA ALA A 9 23.05 20.96 5.61
C ALA A 9 22.42 19.58 5.91
N PHE A 10 22.70 19.00 7.09
CA PHE A 10 22.12 17.71 7.49
C PHE A 10 20.63 17.80 7.85
N ALA A 11 20.16 18.94 8.36
CA ALA A 11 18.75 19.14 8.72
C ALA A 11 17.84 19.24 7.48
N PHE A 12 18.35 19.70 6.34
CA PHE A 12 17.58 19.80 5.09
C PHE A 12 17.35 18.44 4.40
N LEU A 13 18.22 17.45 4.61
CA LEU A 13 18.05 16.11 4.03
C LEU A 13 17.03 15.24 4.78
N ALA A 14 16.67 15.58 6.02
CA ALA A 14 15.67 14.85 6.79
C ALA A 14 14.21 15.21 6.40
N GLY A 15 14.01 16.30 5.65
CA GLY A 15 12.67 16.79 5.26
C GLY A 15 12.06 16.10 4.03
N CYS A 16 12.83 15.35 3.24
CA CYS A 16 12.32 14.75 1.99
C CYS A 16 11.30 13.61 2.18
N MET A 17 11.11 13.12 3.42
CA MET A 17 10.21 12.00 3.73
C MET A 17 9.03 12.38 4.61
N GLN A 18 8.94 13.65 5.03
CA GLN A 18 7.96 14.08 6.01
C GLN A 18 6.74 14.64 5.28
N ASP A 19 5.81 13.75 4.97
CA ASP A 19 4.50 14.05 4.39
C ASP A 19 4.55 14.58 2.95
N LEU A 20 4.71 13.68 1.98
CA LEU A 20 4.62 13.97 0.53
C LEU A 20 3.18 14.37 0.09
N GLY A 21 2.26 14.60 1.03
CA GLY A 21 0.88 14.98 0.80
C GLY A 21 0.15 14.00 -0.14
N PRO A 22 -0.78 14.49 -0.98
CA PRO A 22 -1.55 13.65 -1.91
C PRO A 22 -0.69 12.85 -2.90
N ALA A 23 0.47 13.39 -3.30
CA ALA A 23 1.39 12.70 -4.20
C ALA A 23 2.04 11.48 -3.52
N GLY A 24 2.36 11.60 -2.23
CA GLY A 24 2.83 10.50 -1.39
C GLY A 24 1.80 9.40 -1.23
N ASP A 25 0.54 9.77 -0.99
CA ASP A 25 -0.56 8.82 -0.85
C ASP A 25 -0.76 8.00 -2.14
N MET A 26 -0.75 8.65 -3.31
CA MET A 26 -0.85 7.94 -4.60
C MET A 26 0.32 6.98 -4.82
N LEU A 27 1.55 7.41 -4.53
CA LEU A 27 2.72 6.54 -4.67
C LEU A 27 2.65 5.34 -3.71
N ALA A 28 2.24 5.56 -2.46
CA ALA A 28 2.07 4.50 -1.48
C ALA A 28 0.98 3.51 -1.92
N ARG A 29 -0.13 4.01 -2.46
CA ARG A 29 -1.20 3.19 -3.04
C ARG A 29 -0.69 2.32 -4.17
N ASP A 30 0.03 2.89 -5.14
CA ASP A 30 0.57 2.13 -6.27
C ASP A 30 1.57 1.05 -5.83
N ALA A 31 2.47 1.38 -4.90
CA ALA A 31 3.39 0.42 -4.31
C ALA A 31 2.64 -0.69 -3.58
N ALA A 32 1.63 -0.34 -2.77
CA ALA A 32 0.82 -1.31 -2.04
C ALA A 32 0.02 -2.22 -2.98
N LYS A 33 -0.54 -1.70 -4.09
CA LYS A 33 -1.21 -2.52 -5.12
C LYS A 33 -0.27 -3.59 -5.66
N GLY A 34 0.99 -3.23 -5.96
CA GLY A 34 2.01 -4.18 -6.40
C GLY A 34 2.23 -5.30 -5.39
N VAL A 35 2.34 -4.97 -4.10
CA VAL A 35 2.53 -5.94 -3.02
C VAL A 35 1.33 -6.88 -2.87
N VAL A 36 0.11 -6.34 -2.85
CA VAL A 36 -1.12 -7.15 -2.73
C VAL A 36 -1.24 -8.09 -3.92
N ASN A 37 -1.05 -7.59 -5.14
CA ASN A 37 -1.09 -8.41 -6.34
C ASN A 37 -0.05 -9.54 -6.29
N ASN A 38 1.19 -9.24 -5.88
CA ASN A 38 2.24 -10.26 -5.72
C ASN A 38 1.90 -11.27 -4.62
N ALA A 39 1.34 -10.83 -3.49
CA ALA A 39 0.94 -11.70 -2.39
C ALA A 39 -0.18 -12.67 -2.80
N VAL A 40 -1.12 -12.20 -3.64
CA VAL A 40 -2.19 -13.03 -4.21
C VAL A 40 -1.62 -13.99 -5.25
N GLN A 41 -0.80 -13.52 -6.20
CA GLN A 41 -0.20 -14.36 -7.24
C GLN A 41 0.71 -15.46 -6.69
N ALA A 42 1.40 -15.21 -5.57
CA ALA A 42 2.20 -16.21 -4.89
C ALA A 42 1.37 -17.42 -4.36
N ARG A 43 0.07 -17.21 -4.11
CA ARG A 43 -0.85 -18.23 -3.54
C ARG A 43 -1.82 -18.77 -4.58
N PHE A 44 -2.27 -17.91 -5.48
CA PHE A 44 -3.26 -18.19 -6.53
C PHE A 44 -2.70 -17.78 -7.89
N PRO A 45 -1.69 -18.49 -8.40
CA PRO A 45 -1.04 -18.14 -9.65
C PRO A 45 -2.03 -18.21 -10.82
N GLY A 46 -2.06 -17.16 -11.64
CA GLY A 46 -2.90 -17.09 -12.85
C GLY A 46 -4.31 -16.54 -12.60
N VAL A 47 -4.65 -16.19 -11.36
CA VAL A 47 -5.87 -15.45 -11.04
C VAL A 47 -5.64 -13.96 -11.30
N ASP A 48 -6.64 -13.29 -11.85
CA ASP A 48 -6.65 -11.83 -11.92
C ASP A 48 -6.94 -11.24 -10.54
N ALA A 49 -5.89 -10.78 -9.86
CA ALA A 49 -5.99 -10.22 -8.53
C ALA A 49 -6.42 -8.74 -8.52
N ARG A 50 -6.55 -8.08 -9.69
CA ARG A 50 -6.85 -6.64 -9.77
C ARG A 50 -8.14 -6.25 -9.03
N PRO A 51 -9.29 -6.95 -9.21
CA PRO A 51 -10.53 -6.57 -8.54
C PRO A 51 -10.43 -6.57 -7.01
N LEU A 52 -9.73 -7.57 -6.46
CA LEU A 52 -9.47 -7.67 -5.02
C LEU A 52 -8.45 -6.61 -4.57
N THR A 53 -7.37 -6.45 -5.35
CA THR A 53 -6.27 -5.53 -5.04
C THR A 53 -6.77 -4.09 -4.93
N ASP A 54 -7.56 -3.63 -5.90
CA ASP A 54 -8.10 -2.28 -5.89
C ASP A 54 -9.01 -2.05 -4.68
N CYS A 55 -9.92 -2.99 -4.41
CA CYS A 55 -10.81 -2.90 -3.24
C CYS A 55 -10.07 -2.93 -1.90
N VAL A 56 -9.02 -3.74 -1.77
CA VAL A 56 -8.20 -3.77 -0.54
C VAL A 56 -7.53 -2.42 -0.32
N ILE A 57 -6.97 -1.80 -1.36
CA ILE A 57 -6.29 -0.51 -1.22
C ILE A 57 -7.28 0.64 -1.00
N ASP A 58 -8.47 0.58 -1.57
CA ASP A 58 -9.51 1.60 -1.41
C ASP A 58 -10.15 1.58 -0.01
N ASN A 59 -10.19 0.42 0.66
CA ASN A 59 -10.74 0.24 2.01
C ASN A 59 -9.65 0.16 3.10
N ALA A 60 -8.39 0.32 2.73
CA ALA A 60 -7.28 0.45 3.68
C ALA A 60 -7.15 1.90 4.18
N SER A 61 -6.80 2.06 5.45
CA SER A 61 -6.39 3.37 5.99
C SER A 61 -5.01 3.77 5.47
N SER A 62 -4.69 5.07 5.48
CA SER A 62 -3.38 5.56 5.02
C SER A 62 -2.20 4.90 5.73
N GLY A 63 -2.33 4.61 7.03
CA GLY A 63 -1.29 3.90 7.78
C GLY A 63 -1.11 2.45 7.32
N GLU A 64 -2.21 1.77 6.99
CA GLU A 64 -2.17 0.39 6.46
C GLU A 64 -1.57 0.37 5.05
N ILE A 65 -1.91 1.35 4.21
CA ILE A 65 -1.34 1.48 2.86
C ILE A 65 0.18 1.62 2.93
N VAL A 66 0.69 2.49 3.81
CA VAL A 66 2.14 2.66 4.00
C VAL A 66 2.77 1.36 4.48
N GLN A 67 2.17 0.69 5.47
CA GLN A 67 2.68 -0.59 5.99
C GLN A 67 2.70 -1.70 4.93
N ILE A 68 1.73 -1.73 4.01
CA ILE A 68 1.74 -2.66 2.88
C ILE A 68 2.80 -2.23 1.85
N ALA A 69 2.91 -0.93 1.54
CA ALA A 69 3.87 -0.40 0.58
C ALA A 69 5.33 -0.65 0.98
N GLU A 70 5.65 -0.62 2.27
CA GLU A 70 6.99 -0.95 2.78
C GLU A 70 7.43 -2.37 2.37
N ALA A 71 6.47 -3.29 2.27
CA ALA A 71 6.75 -4.65 1.82
C ALA A 71 7.04 -4.75 0.31
N ALA A 72 6.94 -3.66 -0.46
CA ALA A 72 7.38 -3.63 -1.85
C ALA A 72 8.91 -3.78 -1.97
N LEU A 73 9.65 -3.36 -0.95
CA LEU A 73 11.11 -3.41 -0.93
C LEU A 73 11.66 -4.79 -0.53
N MET A 74 11.04 -5.42 0.47
CA MET A 74 11.52 -6.69 1.04
C MET A 74 10.68 -7.91 0.62
N GLY A 75 9.55 -7.68 -0.03
CA GLY A 75 8.51 -8.69 -0.28
C GLY A 75 7.51 -8.84 0.87
N PRO A 76 6.28 -9.30 0.60
CA PRO A 76 5.25 -9.51 1.62
C PRO A 76 5.64 -10.65 2.57
N ASN A 77 5.66 -10.36 3.87
CA ASN A 77 5.86 -11.36 4.91
C ASN A 77 4.51 -11.82 5.50
N GLN A 78 4.54 -12.64 6.56
CA GLN A 78 3.31 -13.12 7.20
C GLN A 78 2.48 -11.98 7.80
N ALA A 79 3.11 -10.96 8.38
CA ALA A 79 2.41 -9.80 8.94
C ALA A 79 1.70 -9.00 7.85
N THR A 80 2.39 -8.73 6.72
CA THR A 80 1.78 -8.09 5.54
C THR A 80 0.62 -8.92 5.01
N THR A 81 0.78 -10.24 4.92
CA THR A 81 -0.29 -11.13 4.46
C THR A 81 -1.50 -11.07 5.39
N ASN A 82 -1.28 -11.15 6.72
CA ASN A 82 -2.36 -11.08 7.70
C ASN A 82 -3.08 -9.73 7.65
N LEU A 83 -2.35 -8.64 7.44
CA LEU A 83 -2.94 -7.32 7.26
C LEU A 83 -3.83 -7.27 6.00
N ILE A 84 -3.32 -7.76 4.87
CA ILE A 84 -4.09 -7.81 3.61
C ILE A 84 -5.36 -8.64 3.80
N VAL A 85 -5.28 -9.81 4.45
CA VAL A 85 -6.45 -10.65 4.76
C VAL A 85 -7.42 -9.93 5.69
N SER A 86 -6.92 -9.27 6.74
CA SER A 86 -7.76 -8.50 7.67
C SER A 86 -8.52 -7.37 6.97
N ILE A 87 -7.92 -6.72 5.98
CA ILE A 87 -8.60 -5.70 5.17
C ILE A 87 -9.58 -6.35 4.19
N ALA A 88 -9.19 -7.47 3.56
CA ALA A 88 -10.03 -8.21 2.62
C ALA A 88 -11.31 -8.78 3.26
N GLU A 89 -11.26 -9.15 4.53
CA GLU A 89 -12.40 -9.66 5.30
C GLU A 89 -13.38 -8.56 5.74
N ARG A 90 -13.02 -7.28 5.57
CA ARG A 90 -13.91 -6.18 5.92
C ARG A 90 -15.16 -6.21 5.03
N PRO A 91 -16.36 -5.97 5.59
CA PRO A 91 -17.62 -6.01 4.83
C PRO A 91 -17.62 -5.14 3.57
N GLU A 92 -17.02 -3.95 3.66
CA GLU A 92 -16.87 -2.99 2.58
C GLU A 92 -15.96 -3.52 1.46
N THR A 93 -14.83 -4.15 1.81
CA THR A 93 -13.89 -4.75 0.85
C THR A 93 -14.48 -5.96 0.15
N VAL A 94 -15.19 -6.83 0.89
CA VAL A 94 -15.91 -7.98 0.32
C VAL A 94 -16.96 -7.50 -0.67
N ARG A 95 -17.77 -6.50 -0.29
CA ARG A 95 -18.82 -5.96 -1.16
C ARG A 95 -18.22 -5.31 -2.41
N CYS A 96 -17.15 -4.53 -2.26
CA CYS A 96 -16.41 -3.94 -3.38
C CYS A 96 -15.90 -5.02 -4.34
N THR A 97 -15.27 -6.07 -3.80
CA THR A 97 -14.69 -7.15 -4.62
C THR A 97 -15.76 -7.89 -5.40
N VAL A 98 -16.89 -8.21 -4.75
CA VAL A 98 -18.03 -8.84 -5.40
C VAL A 98 -18.58 -7.94 -6.51
N ASN A 99 -18.82 -6.66 -6.23
CA ASN A 99 -19.33 -5.72 -7.23
C ASN A 99 -18.39 -5.59 -8.43
N ASN A 100 -17.08 -5.43 -8.20
CA ASN A 100 -16.08 -5.34 -9.26
C ASN A 100 -16.00 -6.63 -10.08
N SER A 101 -16.09 -7.80 -9.44
CA SER A 101 -16.07 -9.08 -10.15
C SER A 101 -17.31 -9.32 -11.02
N LEU A 102 -18.44 -8.72 -10.64
CA LEU A 102 -19.70 -8.76 -11.39
C LEU A 102 -19.83 -7.61 -12.41
N GLY A 103 -18.87 -6.69 -12.47
CA GLY A 103 -18.94 -5.50 -13.32
C GLY A 103 -19.98 -4.46 -12.89
N LEU A 104 -20.41 -4.51 -11.63
CA LEU A 104 -21.41 -3.64 -11.03
C LEU A 104 -20.78 -2.43 -10.33
N ASN A 105 -19.75 -1.82 -10.95
CA ASN A 105 -19.04 -0.66 -10.39
C ASN A 105 -20.02 0.51 -10.16
N LEU A 106 -20.62 0.55 -8.96
CA LEU A 106 -21.54 1.58 -8.47
C LEU A 106 -20.78 2.56 -7.58
#